data_AF-A0A812IL25-F1
#
_entry.id   AF-A0A812IL25-F1
#
_cell.length_a   1.000
_cell.length_b   1.000
_cell.length_c   1.000
_cell.angle_alpha   90.00
_cell.angle_beta   90.00
_cell.angle_gamma   90.00
#
_symmetry.space_group_name_H-M   'P 1'
#
loop_
_entity.id
_entity.type
_entity.pdbx_description
1 polymer ?
#
loop_
_entity_poly.entity_id
_entity_poly.type
_entity_poly.pdbx_seq_one_letter_code
_entity_poly.pdbx_strand_id
1 'polypeptide(L)'
;MGLQAKPVVSNLCTFRPGTGAGGTGFAHALRLDYTGRLGTFLEDEILARSCALSPRALANLTGLLYGSGAHAKSRAALQLRSVALSKLCKFSAAELVDLASGLTNAGLMDRDLLHRLRTACDALFEGDRREVEYRAAMEKNTRKLSAELGREKSATWPMAPEILMDFASTLVLSKPPGWSCATRRGTKKDPDGEGRSRHGEPPLISEYLQSLDKERAVSQDSSVDHGLTHRLDLETSGALLTAKTFQSYWRLRLDFSTQSVKRRYLALVHGALPLGEWQHVNLPLQLTRVPHGDSGRSVRSKSVVSHDFGRRGRAK
;
A
#
# COMPACT_ATOMS: atom_id res chain seq x y z
N MET A 1 13.08 -30.48 1.82
CA MET A 1 13.74 -30.09 3.09
C MET A 1 12.69 -29.45 3.99
N GLY A 2 12.35 -30.08 5.11
CA GLY A 2 11.33 -29.57 6.03
C GLY A 2 11.82 -28.31 6.75
N LEU A 3 11.16 -27.18 6.53
CA LEU A 3 11.36 -25.98 7.34
C LEU A 3 10.94 -26.31 8.79
N GLN A 4 11.86 -26.22 9.74
CA GLN A 4 11.51 -26.28 11.15
C GLN A 4 10.70 -25.03 11.52
N ALA A 5 9.44 -25.16 11.99
CA ALA A 5 8.58 -23.98 12.14
C ALA A 5 8.84 -23.14 13.41
N LYS A 6 9.55 -23.67 14.42
CA LYS A 6 9.98 -22.88 15.60
C LYS A 6 10.86 -21.68 15.20
N PRO A 7 11.94 -21.86 14.40
CA PRO A 7 12.69 -20.72 13.89
C PRO A 7 11.84 -19.83 12.97
N VAL A 8 10.88 -20.38 12.22
CA VAL A 8 9.98 -19.58 11.36
C VAL A 8 9.12 -18.61 12.18
N VAL A 9 8.41 -19.09 13.21
CA VAL A 9 7.59 -18.23 14.09
C VAL A 9 8.45 -17.22 14.85
N SER A 10 9.61 -17.62 15.35
CA SER A 10 10.53 -16.71 16.05
C SER A 10 11.05 -15.60 15.11
N ASN A 11 11.47 -15.96 13.91
CA ASN A 11 11.95 -15.01 12.89
C ASN A 11 10.81 -14.09 12.39
N LEU A 12 9.59 -14.63 12.31
CA LEU A 12 8.38 -13.88 11.99
C LEU A 12 8.07 -12.79 13.02
N CYS A 13 8.23 -13.11 14.31
CA CYS A 13 7.97 -12.18 15.40
C CYS A 13 8.97 -11.01 15.43
N THR A 14 10.19 -11.24 14.94
CA THR A 14 11.28 -10.25 14.97
C THR A 14 11.46 -9.51 13.64
N PHE A 15 10.85 -9.99 12.56
CA PHE A 15 10.95 -9.38 11.24
C PHE A 15 10.28 -8.00 11.17
N ARG A 16 11.04 -7.02 10.67
CA ARG A 16 10.57 -5.68 10.35
C ARG A 16 10.65 -5.48 8.83
N PRO A 17 9.51 -5.41 8.10
CA PRO A 17 9.55 -5.07 6.69
C PRO A 17 10.23 -3.70 6.49
N GLY A 18 11.05 -3.56 5.46
CA GLY A 18 11.53 -2.24 5.05
C GLY A 18 10.34 -1.32 4.74
N THR A 19 10.48 -0.02 5.03
CA THR A 19 9.46 0.99 4.74
C THR A 19 8.99 0.84 3.28
N GLY A 20 7.68 0.72 3.05
CA GLY A 20 7.10 0.59 1.71
C GLY A 20 6.95 -0.82 1.15
N ALA A 21 7.25 -1.88 1.91
CA ALA A 21 6.83 -3.25 1.57
C ALA A 21 5.72 -3.71 2.53
N GLY A 22 4.52 -3.16 2.39
CA GLY A 22 3.35 -3.71 3.08
C GLY A 22 3.18 -5.18 2.68
N GLY A 23 3.17 -6.10 3.66
CA GLY A 23 2.83 -7.54 3.58
C GLY A 23 3.53 -8.43 2.53
N THR A 24 3.55 -8.04 1.25
CA THR A 24 3.98 -8.85 0.10
C THR A 24 5.48 -9.08 0.03
N GLY A 25 6.29 -8.24 0.68
CA GLY A 25 7.74 -8.45 0.76
C GLY A 25 8.11 -9.69 1.58
N PHE A 26 7.22 -10.10 2.49
CA PHE A 26 7.47 -11.13 3.48
C PHE A 26 7.33 -12.55 2.92
N ALA A 27 6.24 -12.84 2.23
CA ALA A 27 6.02 -14.17 1.65
C ALA A 27 7.00 -14.45 0.48
N HIS A 28 7.56 -13.42 -0.16
CA HIS A 28 8.71 -13.54 -1.05
C HIS A 28 10.04 -13.79 -0.30
N ALA A 29 10.22 -13.25 0.91
CA ALA A 29 11.44 -13.43 1.71
C ALA A 29 11.58 -14.85 2.26
N LEU A 30 10.46 -15.51 2.61
CA LEU A 30 10.48 -16.87 3.14
C LEU A 30 10.63 -17.98 2.08
N ARG A 31 10.59 -17.66 0.77
CA ARG A 31 10.60 -18.66 -0.33
C ARG A 31 9.66 -19.85 -0.07
N LEU A 32 8.56 -19.61 0.64
CA LEU A 32 7.55 -20.64 0.86
C LEU A 32 6.82 -20.80 -0.47
N ASP A 33 6.73 -22.03 -0.96
CA ASP A 33 5.82 -22.32 -2.06
C ASP A 33 4.43 -21.83 -1.64
N TYR A 34 3.94 -20.84 -2.38
CA TYR A 34 2.69 -20.11 -2.11
C TYR A 34 1.44 -20.99 -2.26
N THR A 35 1.62 -22.29 -2.50
CA THR A 35 0.56 -23.28 -2.69
C THR A 35 0.05 -23.79 -1.34
N GLY A 36 -0.52 -22.86 -0.56
CA GLY A 36 -1.69 -23.11 0.27
C GLY A 36 -1.57 -24.17 1.37
N ARG A 37 -0.88 -23.84 2.47
CA ARG A 37 -1.18 -24.30 3.85
C ARG A 37 -0.32 -23.50 4.83
N LEU A 38 -0.93 -22.89 5.86
CA LEU A 38 -0.26 -22.96 7.16
C LEU A 38 -0.21 -24.45 7.45
N GLY A 39 0.98 -25.06 7.48
CA GLY A 39 1.07 -26.45 7.92
C GLY A 39 0.39 -26.58 9.28
N THR A 40 -0.29 -27.70 9.54
CA THR A 40 -0.97 -27.97 10.83
C THR A 40 -0.06 -27.64 12.03
N PHE A 41 1.22 -27.97 11.92
CA PHE A 41 2.24 -27.64 12.91
C PHE A 41 2.44 -26.13 13.16
N LEU A 42 2.33 -25.28 12.12
CA LEU A 42 2.41 -23.82 12.28
C LEU A 42 1.13 -23.28 12.94
N GLU A 43 -0.03 -23.87 12.67
CA GLU A 43 -1.27 -23.52 13.37
C GLU A 43 -1.17 -23.83 14.87
N ASP A 44 -0.66 -24.99 15.24
CA ASP A 44 -0.48 -25.41 16.63
C ASP A 44 0.48 -24.48 17.39
N GLU A 45 1.62 -24.10 16.79
CA GLU A 45 2.56 -23.15 17.39
C GLU A 45 1.96 -21.74 17.55
N ILE A 46 1.14 -21.28 16.60
CA ILE A 46 0.41 -20.00 16.73
C ILE A 46 -0.59 -20.07 17.88
N LEU A 47 -1.39 -21.15 17.96
CA LEU A 47 -2.37 -21.33 19.02
C LEU A 47 -1.71 -21.34 20.40
N ALA A 48 -0.58 -22.07 20.53
CA ALA A 48 0.18 -22.18 21.77
C ALA A 48 0.78 -20.85 22.27
N ARG A 49 1.09 -19.90 21.37
CA ARG A 49 1.86 -18.68 21.70
C ARG A 49 1.09 -17.37 21.53
N SER A 50 -0.14 -17.42 20.99
CA SER A 50 -0.89 -16.25 20.55
C SER A 50 -0.96 -15.12 21.57
N CYS A 51 -1.12 -15.42 22.86
CA CYS A 51 -1.22 -14.43 23.94
C CYS A 51 0.04 -13.57 24.15
N ALA A 52 1.24 -14.11 23.87
CA ALA A 52 2.52 -13.44 24.09
C ALA A 52 3.02 -12.65 22.87
N LEU A 53 2.29 -12.69 21.74
CA LEU A 53 2.74 -12.05 20.51
C LEU A 53 2.70 -10.51 20.61
N SER A 54 3.74 -9.89 20.05
CA SER A 54 3.83 -8.43 19.85
C SER A 54 2.89 -7.96 18.73
N PRO A 55 2.54 -6.66 18.68
CA PRO A 55 1.77 -6.08 17.57
C PRO A 55 2.36 -6.41 16.18
N ARG A 56 3.68 -6.23 16.02
CA ARG A 56 4.39 -6.58 14.79
C ARG A 56 4.23 -8.07 14.43
N ALA A 57 4.40 -8.96 15.40
CA ALA A 57 4.26 -10.39 15.19
C ALA A 57 2.84 -10.76 14.72
N LEU A 58 1.82 -10.17 15.36
CA LEU A 58 0.42 -10.36 14.98
C LEU A 58 0.15 -9.88 13.55
N ALA A 59 0.66 -8.71 13.15
CA ALA A 59 0.53 -8.19 11.79
C ALA A 59 1.23 -9.09 10.74
N ASN A 60 2.45 -9.55 11.03
CA ASN A 60 3.19 -10.45 10.13
C ASN A 60 2.49 -11.81 9.97
N LEU A 61 2.06 -12.42 11.09
CA LEU A 61 1.41 -13.73 11.10
C LEU A 61 0.03 -13.70 10.43
N THR A 62 -0.73 -12.61 10.60
CA THR A 62 -2.01 -12.45 9.87
C THR A 62 -1.79 -12.27 8.36
N GLY A 63 -0.69 -11.63 7.94
CA GLY A 63 -0.31 -11.55 6.53
C GLY A 63 0.01 -12.90 5.87
N LEU A 64 0.43 -13.90 6.65
CA LEU A 64 0.68 -15.26 6.17
C LEU A 64 -0.57 -16.11 5.94
N LEU A 65 -1.74 -15.66 6.40
CA LEU A 65 -3.00 -16.36 6.20
C LEU A 65 -3.49 -16.35 4.73
N TYR A 66 -2.82 -15.57 3.87
CA TYR A 66 -3.14 -15.43 2.44
C TYR A 66 -3.01 -16.75 1.67
N GLY A 67 -3.92 -16.97 0.70
CA GLY A 67 -3.85 -18.10 -0.23
C GLY A 67 -4.41 -19.42 0.30
N SER A 68 -4.91 -19.45 1.53
CA SER A 68 -5.56 -20.63 2.09
C SER A 68 -7.07 -20.65 1.78
N GLY A 69 -7.44 -20.90 0.52
CA GLY A 69 -8.86 -21.08 0.15
C GLY A 69 -9.60 -22.13 1.00
N ALA A 70 -8.86 -23.07 1.62
CA ALA A 70 -9.37 -24.07 2.55
C ALA A 70 -9.27 -23.70 4.06
N HIS A 71 -8.54 -22.63 4.43
CA HIS A 71 -8.32 -22.22 5.84
C HIS A 71 -8.72 -20.77 6.13
N ALA A 72 -9.44 -20.10 5.22
CA ALA A 72 -10.18 -18.90 5.57
C ALA A 72 -11.06 -19.23 6.79
N LYS A 73 -10.77 -18.59 7.94
CA LYS A 73 -11.37 -18.85 9.26
C LYS A 73 -10.84 -20.09 10.03
N SER A 74 -9.60 -20.52 9.83
CA SER A 74 -9.01 -21.53 10.73
C SER A 74 -8.97 -21.04 12.18
N ARG A 75 -8.88 -21.98 13.12
CA ARG A 75 -8.83 -21.67 14.56
C ARG A 75 -7.67 -20.73 14.89
N ALA A 76 -6.50 -20.94 14.27
CA ALA A 76 -5.34 -20.07 14.43
C ALA A 76 -5.60 -18.65 13.88
N ALA A 77 -6.26 -18.54 12.73
CA ALA A 77 -6.62 -17.26 12.12
C ALA A 77 -7.61 -16.46 12.98
N LEU A 78 -8.64 -17.12 13.52
CA LEU A 78 -9.62 -16.51 14.43
C LEU A 78 -8.98 -16.10 15.76
N GLN A 79 -8.07 -16.91 16.29
CA GLN A 79 -7.32 -16.59 17.51
C GLN A 79 -6.41 -15.39 17.30
N LEU A 80 -5.66 -15.32 16.20
CA LEU A 80 -4.82 -14.16 15.85
C LEU A 80 -5.66 -12.88 15.72
N ARG A 81 -6.81 -12.95 15.04
CA ARG A 81 -7.77 -11.83 14.96
C ARG A 81 -8.22 -11.38 16.35
N SER A 82 -8.65 -12.32 17.19
CA SER A 82 -9.12 -12.04 18.55
C SER A 82 -8.04 -11.35 19.42
N VAL A 83 -6.82 -11.88 19.41
CA VAL A 83 -5.70 -11.32 20.19
C VAL A 83 -5.24 -9.98 19.65
N ALA A 84 -5.21 -9.79 18.32
CA ALA A 84 -4.90 -8.48 17.74
C ALA A 84 -5.94 -7.42 18.16
N LEU A 85 -7.22 -7.80 18.15
CA LEU A 85 -8.33 -6.93 18.52
C LEU A 85 -8.33 -6.49 19.98
N SER A 86 -7.86 -7.32 20.90
CA SER A 86 -7.73 -6.95 22.32
C SER A 86 -6.53 -6.04 22.60
N LYS A 87 -5.65 -5.83 21.61
CA LYS A 87 -4.40 -5.08 21.76
C LYS A 87 -4.26 -3.91 20.80
N LEU A 88 -5.31 -3.48 20.09
CA LEU A 88 -5.21 -2.45 19.04
C LEU A 88 -4.50 -1.17 19.49
N CYS A 89 -4.71 -0.73 20.73
CA CYS A 89 -4.05 0.46 21.29
C CYS A 89 -2.52 0.35 21.41
N LYS A 90 -1.95 -0.86 21.26
CA LYS A 90 -0.50 -1.10 21.31
C LYS A 90 0.16 -1.10 19.93
N PHE A 91 -0.62 -1.03 18.85
CA PHE A 91 -0.10 -1.05 17.50
C PHE A 91 0.34 0.35 17.07
N SER A 92 1.46 0.42 16.36
CA SER A 92 1.76 1.61 15.54
C SER A 92 0.84 1.70 14.32
N ALA A 93 0.76 2.88 13.71
CA ALA A 93 -0.08 3.08 12.53
C ALA A 93 0.30 2.15 11.35
N ALA A 94 1.61 1.92 11.16
CA ALA A 94 2.10 0.98 10.16
C ALA A 94 1.65 -0.47 10.44
N GLU A 95 1.69 -0.89 11.70
CA GLU A 95 1.26 -2.24 12.10
C GLU A 95 -0.25 -2.42 11.97
N LEU A 96 -1.04 -1.37 12.22
CA LEU A 96 -2.48 -1.39 11.96
C LEU A 96 -2.78 -1.58 10.47
N VAL A 97 -2.04 -0.90 9.58
CA VAL A 97 -2.20 -1.08 8.12
C VAL A 97 -1.81 -2.50 7.68
N ASP A 98 -0.71 -3.03 8.20
CA ASP A 98 -0.25 -4.39 7.88
C ASP A 98 -1.24 -5.45 8.40
N LEU A 99 -1.72 -5.29 9.64
CA LEU A 99 -2.77 -6.14 10.22
C LEU A 99 -4.05 -6.09 9.39
N ALA A 100 -4.50 -4.89 9.01
CA ALA A 100 -5.71 -4.69 8.22
C ALA A 100 -5.59 -5.36 6.84
N SER A 101 -4.42 -5.25 6.20
CA SER A 101 -4.10 -5.93 4.95
C SER A 101 -4.19 -7.46 5.10
N GLY A 102 -3.54 -8.02 6.13
CA GLY A 102 -3.56 -9.45 6.41
C GLY A 102 -4.97 -10.00 6.66
N LEU A 103 -5.75 -9.32 7.51
CA LEU A 103 -7.13 -9.70 7.81
C LEU A 103 -8.06 -9.61 6.58
N THR A 104 -7.87 -8.59 5.74
CA THR A 104 -8.64 -8.45 4.49
C THR A 104 -8.33 -9.58 3.52
N ASN A 105 -7.05 -9.87 3.32
CA ASN A 105 -6.57 -10.94 2.46
C ASN A 105 -6.99 -12.33 2.96
N ALA A 106 -7.20 -12.50 4.27
CA ALA A 106 -7.71 -13.72 4.90
C ALA A 106 -9.25 -13.83 4.88
N GLY A 107 -9.98 -12.85 4.35
CA GLY A 107 -11.45 -12.82 4.39
C GLY A 107 -12.03 -12.66 5.79
N LEU A 108 -11.26 -12.09 6.72
CA LEU A 108 -11.63 -11.88 8.13
C LEU A 108 -11.98 -10.43 8.45
N MET A 109 -12.05 -9.57 7.43
CA MET A 109 -12.41 -8.16 7.55
C MET A 109 -13.93 -7.97 7.45
N ASP A 110 -14.50 -7.21 8.39
CA ASP A 110 -15.90 -6.81 8.40
C ASP A 110 -16.03 -5.31 8.74
N ARG A 111 -17.26 -4.77 8.71
CA ARG A 111 -17.51 -3.34 8.95
C ARG A 111 -17.15 -2.89 10.37
N ASP A 112 -17.43 -3.71 11.38
CA ASP A 112 -17.13 -3.39 12.78
C ASP A 112 -15.62 -3.37 13.01
N LEU A 113 -14.92 -4.40 12.53
CA LEU A 113 -13.47 -4.50 12.60
C LEU A 113 -12.80 -3.33 11.89
N LEU A 114 -13.27 -2.96 10.69
CA LEU A 114 -12.76 -1.79 9.99
C LEU A 114 -12.97 -0.53 10.83
N HIS A 115 -14.14 -0.33 11.44
CA HIS A 115 -14.40 0.81 12.31
C HIS A 115 -13.46 0.83 13.53
N ARG A 116 -13.21 -0.30 14.18
CA ARG A 116 -12.29 -0.38 15.32
C ARG A 116 -10.85 -0.09 14.96
N LEU A 117 -10.37 -0.62 13.83
CA LEU A 117 -9.01 -0.34 13.32
C LEU A 117 -8.85 1.14 12.97
N ARG A 118 -9.88 1.72 12.38
CA ARG A 118 -9.99 3.14 12.09
C ARG A 118 -9.91 4.00 13.35
N THR A 119 -10.72 3.70 14.37
CA THR A 119 -10.69 4.40 15.67
C THR A 119 -9.32 4.27 16.34
N ALA A 120 -8.73 3.07 16.35
CA ALA A 120 -7.38 2.87 16.88
C ALA A 120 -6.32 3.69 16.12
N CYS A 121 -6.45 3.80 14.79
CA CYS A 121 -5.57 4.64 13.98
C CYS A 121 -5.74 6.13 14.28
N ASP A 122 -6.96 6.62 14.47
CA ASP A 122 -7.24 8.03 14.80
C ASP A 122 -6.68 8.40 16.16
N ALA A 123 -6.83 7.52 17.16
CA ALA A 123 -6.33 7.72 18.52
C ALA A 123 -4.80 7.91 18.59
N LEU A 124 -4.03 7.36 17.63
CA LEU A 124 -2.58 7.54 17.57
C LEU A 124 -2.15 8.98 17.26
N PHE A 125 -3.04 9.81 16.75
CA PHE A 125 -2.77 11.19 16.36
C PHE A 125 -3.53 12.21 17.21
N GLU A 126 -4.24 11.75 18.26
CA GLU A 126 -4.84 12.64 19.24
C GLU A 126 -3.75 13.42 19.98
N GLY A 127 -3.81 14.75 19.91
CA GLY A 127 -2.80 15.64 20.48
C GLY A 127 -1.46 15.68 19.74
N ASP A 128 -1.32 15.04 18.57
CA ASP A 128 -0.11 15.18 17.75
C ASP A 128 0.06 16.65 17.35
N ARG A 129 1.19 17.24 17.76
CA ARG A 129 1.49 18.66 17.55
C ARG A 129 1.36 19.07 16.08
N ARG A 130 1.78 18.20 15.15
CA ARG A 130 1.75 18.48 13.69
C ARG A 130 0.32 18.54 13.17
N GLU A 131 -0.59 17.73 13.72
CA GLU A 131 -2.01 17.79 13.38
C GLU A 131 -2.68 19.05 13.93
N VAL A 132 -2.32 19.46 15.16
CA VAL A 132 -2.82 20.69 15.78
C VAL A 132 -2.36 21.93 15.00
N GLU A 133 -1.06 22.00 14.70
CA GLU A 133 -0.46 23.08 13.89
C GLU A 133 -1.14 23.18 12.52
N TYR A 134 -1.35 22.04 11.84
CA TYR A 134 -2.02 22.00 10.54
C TYR A 134 -3.46 22.52 10.59
N ARG A 135 -4.26 22.09 11.58
CA ARG A 135 -5.65 22.54 11.74
C ARG A 135 -5.73 24.04 11.99
N ALA A 136 -4.87 24.57 12.86
CA ALA A 136 -4.80 26.00 13.14
C ALA A 136 -4.40 26.82 11.90
N ALA A 137 -3.50 26.31 11.06
CA ALA A 137 -3.13 26.95 9.80
C ALA A 137 -4.30 26.97 8.79
N MET A 138 -5.06 25.87 8.69
CA MET A 138 -6.22 25.76 7.80
C MET A 138 -7.39 26.67 8.21
N GLU A 139 -7.58 26.93 9.51
CA GLU A 139 -8.61 27.87 9.99
C GLU A 139 -8.26 29.33 9.61
N LYS A 140 -6.98 29.68 9.58
CA LYS A 140 -6.49 31.01 9.18
C LYS A 140 -6.55 31.22 7.67
N ASN A 141 -6.21 30.20 6.88
CA ASN A 141 -6.20 30.24 5.42
C ASN A 141 -7.53 29.72 4.84
N THR A 142 -8.48 30.63 4.62
CA THR A 142 -9.79 30.33 4.02
C THR A 142 -9.66 29.80 2.56
N ARG A 143 -9.48 28.48 2.41
CA ARG A 143 -9.76 27.59 1.25
C ARG A 143 -9.27 27.94 -0.17
N LYS A 144 -8.72 29.13 -0.45
CA LYS A 144 -8.37 29.58 -1.82
C LYS A 144 -6.95 29.20 -2.28
N LEU A 145 -6.06 28.82 -1.36
CA LEU A 145 -4.63 28.71 -1.67
C LEU A 145 -4.31 27.60 -2.69
N SER A 146 -4.87 26.41 -2.54
CA SER A 146 -4.43 25.23 -3.32
C SER A 146 -4.77 25.34 -4.80
N ALA A 147 -5.95 25.85 -5.16
CA ALA A 147 -6.37 25.98 -6.56
C ALA A 147 -5.59 27.07 -7.31
N GLU A 148 -5.26 28.18 -6.64
CA GLU A 148 -4.42 29.24 -7.17
C GLU A 148 -2.96 28.76 -7.33
N LEU A 149 -2.41 28.09 -6.31
CA LEU A 149 -1.10 27.43 -6.36
C LEU A 149 -1.01 26.39 -7.49
N GLY A 150 -2.06 25.58 -7.68
CA GLY A 150 -2.12 24.59 -8.75
C GLY A 150 -2.02 25.22 -10.14
N ARG A 151 -2.71 26.34 -10.36
CA ARG A 151 -2.68 27.09 -11.62
C ARG A 151 -1.31 27.72 -11.87
N GLU A 152 -0.71 28.36 -10.87
CA GLU A 152 0.63 28.93 -10.98
C GLU A 152 1.69 27.86 -11.29
N LYS A 153 1.60 26.68 -10.65
CA LYS A 153 2.54 25.58 -10.90
C LYS A 153 2.40 24.95 -12.27
N SER A 154 1.20 24.94 -12.85
CA SER A 154 0.98 24.47 -14.23
C SER A 154 1.76 25.27 -15.27
N ALA A 155 2.14 26.53 -14.97
CA ALA A 155 3.01 27.32 -15.85
C ALA A 155 4.48 26.89 -15.78
N THR A 156 4.90 26.25 -14.70
CA THR A 156 6.29 25.80 -14.47
C THR A 156 6.55 24.34 -14.85
N TRP A 157 5.51 23.50 -14.88
CA TRP A 157 5.60 22.08 -15.23
C TRP A 157 4.71 21.78 -16.44
N PRO A 158 5.28 21.40 -17.61
CA PRO A 158 4.48 20.96 -18.75
C PRO A 158 3.63 19.75 -18.34
N MET A 159 2.33 19.79 -18.64
CA MET A 159 1.38 18.74 -18.25
C MET A 159 1.42 18.45 -16.73
N ALA A 160 1.42 19.47 -15.88
CA ALA A 160 1.36 19.30 -14.43
C ALA A 160 0.09 18.55 -13.99
N PRO A 161 0.14 17.85 -12.83
CA PRO A 161 -1.08 17.39 -12.18
C PRO A 161 -2.04 18.54 -11.89
N GLU A 162 -3.33 18.27 -12.01
CA GLU A 162 -4.39 19.23 -11.67
C GLU A 162 -5.01 18.86 -10.32
N ILE A 163 -5.34 19.85 -9.50
CA ILE A 163 -6.10 19.62 -8.26
C ILE A 163 -7.59 19.56 -8.63
N LEU A 164 -8.16 18.35 -8.59
CA LEU A 164 -9.58 18.12 -8.84
C LEU A 164 -10.44 18.53 -7.64
N MET A 165 -10.00 18.17 -6.43
CA MET A 165 -10.70 18.48 -5.19
C MET A 165 -9.71 18.69 -4.05
N ASP A 166 -9.97 19.70 -3.21
CA ASP A 166 -9.22 19.99 -1.99
C ASP A 166 -10.14 19.90 -0.77
N PHE A 167 -9.93 18.88 0.06
CA PHE A 167 -10.65 18.68 1.30
C PHE A 167 -9.81 19.13 2.49
N ALA A 168 -10.40 19.12 3.69
CA ALA A 168 -9.73 19.55 4.90
C ALA A 168 -8.39 18.81 5.14
N SER A 169 -8.37 17.49 4.98
CA SER A 169 -7.19 16.65 5.27
C SER A 169 -6.71 15.81 4.08
N THR A 170 -7.36 15.90 2.92
CA THR A 170 -7.01 15.11 1.72
C THR A 170 -7.08 15.95 0.46
N LEU A 171 -6.34 15.54 -0.57
CA LEU A 171 -6.29 16.18 -1.88
C LEU A 171 -6.55 15.13 -2.97
N VAL A 172 -7.31 15.49 -4.00
CA VAL A 172 -7.52 14.64 -5.16
C VAL A 172 -6.86 15.30 -6.36
N LEU A 173 -5.83 14.64 -6.89
CA LEU A 173 -5.11 15.08 -8.08
C LEU A 173 -5.61 14.34 -9.32
N SER A 174 -5.64 15.01 -10.46
CA SER A 174 -5.61 14.36 -11.78
C SER A 174 -4.15 14.12 -12.14
N LYS A 175 -3.70 12.86 -12.08
CA LYS A 175 -2.36 12.47 -12.52
C LYS A 175 -2.34 12.41 -14.05
N PRO A 176 -1.43 13.12 -14.75
CA PRO A 176 -1.20 12.94 -16.17
C PRO A 176 -0.39 11.65 -16.44
N PRO A 177 -0.43 11.10 -17.67
CA PRO A 177 0.54 10.07 -18.08
C PRO A 177 1.97 10.63 -18.06
N GLY A 178 2.97 9.77 -17.90
CA GLY A 178 4.39 10.15 -17.79
C GLY A 178 4.83 10.68 -16.42
N TRP A 179 3.92 10.88 -15.47
CA TRP A 179 4.25 11.27 -14.09
C TRP A 179 4.38 10.07 -13.16
N SER A 180 5.44 10.02 -12.38
CA SER A 180 5.76 8.89 -11.51
C SER A 180 5.23 9.10 -10.08
N CYS A 181 4.63 8.05 -9.52
CA CYS A 181 4.31 7.96 -8.09
C CYS A 181 5.47 7.37 -7.25
N ALA A 182 6.66 7.20 -7.83
CA ALA A 182 7.83 6.76 -7.08
C ALA A 182 8.29 7.86 -6.11
N THR A 183 8.76 7.45 -4.94
CA THR A 183 9.38 8.35 -3.96
C THR A 183 10.89 8.10 -3.94
N ARG A 184 11.68 9.17 -4.07
CA ARG A 184 13.15 9.07 -3.95
C ARG A 184 13.48 8.76 -2.49
N ARG A 185 13.83 7.50 -2.21
CA ARG A 185 14.39 7.13 -0.91
C ARG A 185 15.85 7.57 -0.87
N GLY A 186 16.20 8.31 0.17
CA GLY A 186 17.50 8.95 0.34
C GLY A 186 18.67 8.10 -0.13
N THR A 187 19.27 8.51 -1.24
CA THR A 187 20.67 8.24 -1.58
C THR A 187 21.19 9.47 -2.31
N LYS A 188 22.14 10.17 -1.66
CA LYS A 188 22.86 11.39 -2.06
C LYS A 188 22.01 12.52 -2.65
N LYS A 189 21.84 13.61 -1.87
CA LYS A 189 21.60 14.93 -2.47
C LYS A 189 22.68 15.13 -3.54
N ASP A 190 22.28 15.35 -4.79
CA ASP A 190 23.21 15.92 -5.77
C ASP A 190 23.70 17.26 -5.17
N PRO A 191 25.01 17.54 -5.18
CA PRO A 191 25.60 18.69 -4.48
C PRO A 191 25.09 20.05 -4.97
N ASP A 192 24.41 20.09 -6.12
CA ASP A 192 23.97 21.32 -6.77
C ASP A 192 22.57 21.81 -6.37
N GLY A 193 21.90 21.15 -5.41
CA GLY A 193 20.74 21.73 -4.69
C GLY A 193 19.47 22.00 -5.51
N GLU A 194 19.49 21.86 -6.84
CA GLU A 194 18.32 21.98 -7.69
C GLU A 194 17.67 20.60 -7.87
N GLY A 195 16.54 20.37 -7.20
CA GLY A 195 15.71 19.17 -7.31
C GLY A 195 15.03 18.99 -8.66
N ARG A 196 15.77 19.17 -9.77
CA ARG A 196 15.27 18.82 -11.11
C ARG A 196 15.49 17.33 -11.34
N SER A 197 14.50 16.69 -11.97
CA SER A 197 14.67 15.33 -12.49
C SER A 197 15.97 15.25 -13.28
N ARG A 198 16.79 14.21 -13.04
CA ARG A 198 17.98 13.97 -13.88
C ARG A 198 17.50 13.90 -15.32
N HIS A 199 18.25 14.45 -16.28
CA HIS A 199 17.86 14.44 -17.69
C HIS A 199 17.36 13.04 -18.11
N GLY A 200 16.07 12.94 -18.47
CA GLY A 200 15.42 11.68 -18.86
C GLY A 200 14.61 10.95 -17.78
N GLU A 201 14.60 11.40 -16.52
CA GLU A 201 13.72 10.83 -15.48
C GLU A 201 12.32 11.47 -15.53
N PRO A 202 11.25 10.68 -15.30
CA PRO A 202 9.90 11.20 -15.27
C PRO A 202 9.67 12.09 -14.04
N PRO A 203 8.88 13.17 -14.16
CA PRO A 203 8.55 14.05 -13.05
C PRO A 203 7.81 13.31 -11.93
N LEU A 204 8.08 13.67 -10.67
CA LEU A 204 7.54 12.98 -9.50
C LEU A 204 6.34 13.71 -8.91
N ILE A 205 5.27 12.97 -8.61
CA ILE A 205 4.11 13.53 -7.90
C ILE A 205 4.50 14.03 -6.50
N SER A 206 5.45 13.36 -5.84
CA SER A 206 5.93 13.80 -4.52
C SER A 206 6.59 15.18 -4.57
N GLU A 207 7.36 15.49 -5.63
CA GLU A 207 7.99 16.79 -5.82
C GLU A 207 6.93 17.87 -6.11
N TYR A 208 5.92 17.56 -6.91
CA TYR A 208 4.77 18.44 -7.12
C TYR A 208 4.04 18.74 -5.80
N LEU A 209 3.71 17.72 -4.99
CA LEU A 209 3.06 17.89 -3.69
C LEU A 209 3.87 18.76 -2.72
N GLN A 210 5.19 18.55 -2.65
CA GLN A 210 6.09 19.39 -1.85
C GLN A 210 6.12 20.84 -2.34
N SER A 211 5.99 21.05 -3.65
CA SER A 211 6.02 22.39 -4.25
C SER A 211 4.72 23.17 -4.03
N LEU A 212 3.59 22.49 -3.83
CA LEU A 212 2.31 23.12 -3.52
C LEU A 212 2.34 23.77 -2.15
N ASP A 213 2.97 23.12 -1.17
CA ASP A 213 2.94 23.57 0.22
C ASP A 213 4.21 23.10 0.95
N LYS A 214 5.17 24.02 1.07
CA LYS A 214 6.47 23.73 1.70
C LYS A 214 6.36 23.51 3.21
N GLU A 215 5.35 24.09 3.85
CA GLU A 215 5.14 24.00 5.30
C GLU A 215 4.36 22.74 5.70
N ARG A 216 3.68 22.10 4.73
CA ARG A 216 2.96 20.86 4.97
C ARG A 216 3.91 19.72 5.32
N ALA A 217 3.96 19.42 6.61
CA ALA A 217 4.85 18.42 7.19
C ALA A 217 4.73 17.04 6.53
N VAL A 218 3.51 16.56 6.21
CA VAL A 218 3.34 15.23 5.60
C VAL A 218 3.97 15.12 4.21
N SER A 219 3.97 16.19 3.41
CA SER A 219 4.60 16.19 2.09
C SER A 219 6.12 16.29 2.16
N GLN A 220 6.68 16.79 3.26
CA GLN A 220 8.13 16.87 3.45
C GLN A 220 8.73 15.59 4.05
N ASP A 221 7.89 14.67 4.55
CA ASP A 221 8.35 13.45 5.21
C ASP A 221 8.36 12.24 4.26
N SER A 222 9.57 11.81 3.89
CA SER A 222 9.78 10.64 3.03
C SER A 222 9.38 9.30 3.67
N SER A 223 9.26 9.23 5.00
CA SER A 223 8.85 8.00 5.70
C SER A 223 7.37 7.67 5.50
N VAL A 224 6.57 8.67 5.09
CA VAL A 224 5.15 8.56 4.74
C VAL A 224 4.91 8.86 3.27
N ASP A 225 5.90 8.52 2.42
CA ASP A 225 5.82 8.67 0.97
C ASP A 225 5.37 10.08 0.53
N HIS A 226 5.73 11.12 1.28
CA HIS A 226 5.34 12.51 1.02
C HIS A 226 3.81 12.70 0.93
N GLY A 227 3.02 11.90 1.66
CA GLY A 227 1.56 11.93 1.64
C GLY A 227 0.91 11.13 0.50
N LEU A 228 1.69 10.42 -0.33
CA LEU A 228 1.15 9.53 -1.36
C LEU A 228 0.59 8.24 -0.75
N THR A 229 -0.73 8.05 -0.86
CA THR A 229 -1.39 6.93 -0.17
C THR A 229 -1.52 5.68 -1.06
N HIS A 230 -1.57 5.86 -2.37
CA HIS A 230 -1.58 4.80 -3.38
C HIS A 230 -0.84 5.27 -4.63
N ARG A 231 -0.74 4.41 -5.65
CA ARG A 231 0.00 4.68 -6.89
C ARG A 231 -0.82 4.34 -8.11
N LEU A 232 -0.60 5.12 -9.15
CA LEU A 232 -0.90 4.76 -10.54
C LEU A 232 0.42 4.41 -11.24
N ASP A 233 0.34 3.60 -12.29
CA ASP A 233 1.51 3.33 -13.14
C ASP A 233 1.91 4.59 -13.92
N LEU A 234 3.12 4.60 -14.47
CA LEU A 234 3.71 5.77 -15.12
C LEU A 234 2.78 6.34 -16.21
N GLU A 235 2.34 5.49 -17.12
CA GLU A 235 1.47 5.85 -18.25
C GLU A 235 -0.02 5.90 -17.90
N THR A 236 -0.41 5.46 -16.70
CA THR A 236 -1.80 5.50 -16.26
C THR A 236 -2.15 6.89 -15.76
N SER A 237 -3.12 7.54 -16.40
CA SER A 237 -3.68 8.81 -15.95
C SER A 237 -4.87 8.63 -15.01
N GLY A 238 -5.29 9.72 -14.35
CA GLY A 238 -6.55 9.77 -13.61
C GLY A 238 -6.41 10.14 -12.14
N ALA A 239 -7.48 9.89 -11.37
CA ALA A 239 -7.60 10.39 -10.01
C ALA A 239 -6.63 9.73 -9.02
N LEU A 240 -5.88 10.55 -8.30
CA LEU A 240 -4.92 10.17 -7.28
C LEU A 240 -5.24 10.89 -5.96
N LEU A 241 -5.80 10.16 -5.01
CA LEU A 241 -6.02 10.60 -3.63
C LEU A 241 -4.72 10.66 -2.80
N THR A 242 -4.42 11.81 -2.19
CA THR A 242 -3.25 12.05 -1.35
C THR A 242 -3.65 12.65 0.00
N ALA A 243 -2.77 12.53 0.98
CA ALA A 243 -2.99 13.04 2.33
C ALA A 243 -2.38 14.43 2.52
N LYS A 244 -3.03 15.24 3.36
CA LYS A 244 -2.51 16.55 3.80
C LYS A 244 -2.01 16.51 5.25
N THR A 245 -2.30 15.43 5.98
CA THR A 245 -1.87 15.21 7.37
C THR A 245 -1.37 13.77 7.60
N PHE A 246 -0.68 13.51 8.72
CA PHE A 246 -0.21 12.18 9.05
C PHE A 246 -1.39 11.25 9.41
N GLN A 247 -2.37 11.75 10.16
CA GLN A 247 -3.59 11.02 10.48
C GLN A 247 -4.30 10.56 9.20
N SER A 248 -4.53 11.47 8.26
CA SER A 248 -5.18 11.17 6.98
C SER A 248 -4.35 10.23 6.10
N TYR A 249 -3.02 10.34 6.11
CA TYR A 249 -2.14 9.39 5.41
C TYR A 249 -2.37 7.96 5.89
N TRP A 250 -2.26 7.71 7.19
CA TRP A 250 -2.41 6.37 7.74
C TRP A 250 -3.84 5.84 7.61
N ARG A 251 -4.84 6.72 7.79
CA ARG A 251 -6.25 6.37 7.56
C ARG A 251 -6.51 5.93 6.13
N LEU A 252 -6.02 6.67 5.14
CA LEU A 252 -6.16 6.31 3.74
C LEU A 252 -5.40 5.02 3.39
N ARG A 253 -4.19 4.83 3.92
CA ARG A 253 -3.43 3.58 3.74
C ARG A 253 -4.19 2.37 4.26
N LEU A 254 -4.85 2.50 5.41
CA LEU A 254 -5.73 1.50 5.99
C LEU A 254 -6.97 1.26 5.11
N ASP A 255 -7.60 2.32 4.61
CA ASP A 255 -8.77 2.21 3.74
C ASP A 255 -8.45 1.52 2.39
N PHE A 256 -7.27 1.79 1.83
CA PHE A 256 -6.76 1.09 0.65
C PHE A 256 -6.41 -0.37 0.94
N SER A 257 -5.76 -0.66 2.08
CA SER A 257 -5.38 -2.05 2.42
C SER A 257 -6.58 -2.93 2.71
N THR A 258 -7.69 -2.33 3.16
CA THR A 258 -8.97 -3.02 3.41
C THR A 258 -9.91 -3.08 2.21
N GLN A 259 -9.47 -2.59 1.04
CA GLN A 259 -10.28 -2.55 -0.18
C GLN A 259 -11.63 -1.80 0.00
N SER A 260 -11.69 -0.91 0.99
CA SER A 260 -12.88 -0.09 1.27
C SER A 260 -13.01 1.08 0.28
N VAL A 261 -11.89 1.52 -0.31
CA VAL A 261 -11.86 2.51 -1.38
C VAL A 261 -12.24 1.87 -2.72
N LYS A 262 -13.34 2.33 -3.32
CA LYS A 262 -13.76 1.91 -4.67
C LYS A 262 -13.04 2.75 -5.73
N ARG A 263 -12.46 2.06 -6.70
CA ARG A 263 -11.75 2.65 -7.84
C ARG A 263 -12.38 2.14 -9.13
N ARG A 264 -12.58 3.03 -10.10
CA ARG A 264 -13.09 2.69 -11.43
C ARG A 264 -12.12 3.22 -12.46
N TYR A 265 -11.77 2.36 -13.42
CA TYR A 265 -10.86 2.68 -14.52
C TYR A 265 -11.62 2.55 -15.82
N LEU A 266 -11.34 3.45 -16.76
CA LEU A 266 -11.77 3.34 -18.14
C LEU A 266 -10.54 2.95 -18.97
N ALA A 267 -10.68 1.91 -19.78
CA ALA A 267 -9.60 1.43 -20.64
C ALA A 267 -10.15 1.16 -22.04
N LEU A 268 -9.37 1.52 -23.06
CA LEU A 268 -9.53 1.05 -24.42
C LEU A 268 -8.59 -0.13 -24.62
N VAL A 269 -9.12 -1.26 -25.10
CA VAL A 269 -8.37 -2.52 -25.22
C VAL A 269 -8.33 -3.01 -26.66
N HIS A 270 -7.28 -3.76 -27.01
CA HIS A 270 -7.21 -4.48 -28.28
C HIS A 270 -8.07 -5.75 -28.23
N GLY A 271 -8.80 -6.02 -29.31
CA GLY A 271 -9.70 -7.18 -29.43
C GLY A 271 -11.13 -6.90 -28.98
N ALA A 272 -11.97 -7.93 -29.01
CA ALA A 272 -13.37 -7.86 -28.57
C ALA A 272 -13.53 -8.52 -27.19
N LEU A 273 -14.13 -7.78 -26.25
CA LEU A 273 -14.58 -8.35 -24.98
C LEU A 273 -15.99 -8.95 -25.13
N PRO A 274 -16.33 -10.02 -24.40
CA PRO A 274 -17.71 -10.51 -24.32
C PRO A 274 -18.65 -9.38 -23.88
N LEU A 275 -19.73 -9.16 -24.62
CA LEU A 275 -20.74 -8.15 -24.30
C LEU A 275 -21.73 -8.69 -23.27
N GLY A 276 -22.30 -7.79 -22.46
CA GLY A 276 -23.54 -8.04 -21.70
C GLY A 276 -23.39 -8.45 -20.24
N GLU A 277 -22.21 -8.88 -19.77
CA GLU A 277 -22.03 -9.35 -18.39
C GLU A 277 -20.78 -8.77 -17.71
N TRP A 278 -20.92 -8.44 -16.42
CA TRP A 278 -19.79 -8.11 -15.56
C TRP A 278 -18.92 -9.35 -15.37
N GLN A 279 -17.67 -9.26 -15.81
CA GLN A 279 -16.67 -10.31 -15.60
C GLN A 279 -15.86 -10.04 -14.33
N HIS A 280 -15.60 -11.08 -13.55
CA HIS A 280 -14.72 -11.01 -12.38
C HIS A 280 -13.43 -11.79 -12.67
N VAL A 281 -12.31 -11.07 -12.80
CA VAL A 281 -10.99 -11.68 -12.92
C VAL A 281 -10.31 -11.69 -11.55
N ASN A 282 -10.17 -12.88 -10.97
CA ASN A 282 -9.45 -13.10 -9.70
C ASN A 282 -8.31 -14.11 -9.93
N LEU A 283 -7.16 -13.61 -10.39
CA LEU A 283 -5.99 -14.43 -10.69
C LEU A 283 -4.78 -13.95 -9.88
N PRO A 284 -3.98 -14.86 -9.33
CA PRO A 284 -2.79 -14.49 -8.59
C PRO A 284 -1.70 -13.93 -9.51
N LEU A 285 -0.91 -13.00 -8.98
CA LEU A 285 0.26 -12.44 -9.66
C LEU A 285 1.53 -13.03 -9.05
N GLN A 286 2.51 -13.35 -9.90
CA GLN A 286 3.85 -13.76 -9.52
C GLN A 286 4.87 -12.69 -9.86
N LEU A 287 5.80 -12.46 -8.94
CA LEU A 287 6.96 -11.63 -9.18
C LEU A 287 8.03 -12.45 -9.90
N THR A 288 8.35 -12.06 -11.12
CA THR A 288 9.43 -12.63 -11.92
C THR A 288 10.55 -11.61 -12.09
N ARG A 289 11.81 -12.06 -12.06
CA ARG A 289 12.92 -11.19 -12.49
C ARG A 289 13.07 -11.31 -13.99
N VAL A 290 12.98 -10.17 -14.67
CA VAL A 290 13.21 -10.07 -16.12
C VAL A 290 14.51 -9.33 -16.36
N PRO A 291 15.35 -9.74 -17.32
CA PRO A 291 16.49 -8.94 -17.76
C PRO A 291 16.04 -7.56 -18.26
N HIS A 292 16.81 -6.52 -17.97
CA HIS A 292 16.54 -5.14 -18.41
C HIS A 292 17.72 -4.60 -19.20
N GLY A 293 17.55 -4.56 -20.53
CA GLY A 293 18.58 -4.16 -21.49
C GLY A 293 19.81 -5.07 -21.50
N ASP A 294 20.83 -4.67 -22.28
CA ASP A 294 22.10 -5.41 -22.40
C ASP A 294 23.01 -5.29 -21.16
N SER A 295 22.60 -4.49 -20.17
CA SER A 295 23.39 -4.17 -18.97
C SER A 295 23.49 -5.29 -17.93
N GLY A 296 22.86 -6.46 -18.18
CA GLY A 296 22.81 -7.58 -17.23
C GLY A 296 22.02 -7.31 -15.94
N ARG A 297 21.42 -6.13 -15.77
CA ARG A 297 20.55 -5.80 -14.63
C ARG A 297 19.20 -6.47 -14.81
N SER A 298 18.70 -7.12 -13.76
CA SER A 298 17.33 -7.66 -13.75
C SER A 298 16.38 -6.69 -13.04
N VAL A 299 15.22 -6.47 -13.64
CA VAL A 299 14.12 -5.70 -13.06
C VAL A 299 13.03 -6.68 -12.59
N ARG A 300 12.31 -6.32 -11.53
CA ARG A 300 11.17 -7.10 -11.07
C ARG A 300 9.96 -6.76 -11.94
N SER A 301 9.43 -7.77 -12.61
CA SER A 301 8.13 -7.71 -13.30
C SER A 301 7.10 -8.53 -12.52
N LYS A 302 5.83 -8.16 -12.64
CA LYS A 302 4.70 -8.95 -12.13
C LYS A 302 3.96 -9.54 -13.32
N SER A 303 3.78 -10.85 -13.34
CA SER A 303 3.01 -11.55 -14.36
C SER A 303 1.84 -12.30 -13.71
N VAL A 304 0.75 -12.49 -14.46
CA VAL A 304 -0.33 -13.37 -14.02
C VAL A 304 0.17 -14.81 -14.03
N VAL A 305 -0.12 -15.55 -12.97
CA VAL A 305 0.12 -17.00 -12.95
C VAL A 305 -0.99 -17.65 -13.76
N SER A 306 -0.73 -17.89 -15.05
CA SER A 306 -1.56 -18.79 -15.85
C SER A 306 -1.10 -20.22 -15.61
N HIS A 307 -1.87 -21.00 -14.85
CA HIS A 307 -1.92 -22.43 -15.18
C HIS A 307 -2.58 -22.49 -16.55
N ASP A 308 -1.92 -23.11 -17.53
CA ASP A 308 -2.51 -23.37 -18.84
C ASP A 308 -3.91 -23.97 -18.64
N PHE A 309 -4.95 -23.16 -18.86
CA PHE A 309 -6.29 -23.68 -19.08
C PHE A 309 -6.22 -24.38 -20.43
N GLY A 310 -5.93 -25.67 -20.39
CA GLY A 310 -5.82 -26.62 -21.49
C GLY A 310 -5.89 -26.02 -22.90
N ARG A 311 -4.72 -25.83 -23.52
CA ARG A 311 -4.62 -26.07 -24.96
C ARG A 311 -5.01 -27.53 -25.18
N ARG A 312 -6.31 -27.82 -25.34
CA ARG A 312 -6.73 -29.02 -26.06
C ARG A 312 -6.15 -28.86 -27.46
N GLY A 313 -5.10 -29.62 -27.74
CA GLY A 313 -4.56 -29.73 -29.08
C GLY A 313 -5.71 -30.03 -30.03
N ARG A 314 -5.88 -29.17 -31.05
CA ARG A 314 -6.49 -29.63 -32.29
C ARG A 314 -5.55 -30.70 -32.83
N ALA A 315 -5.88 -31.96 -32.59
CA ALA A 315 -5.39 -33.04 -33.43
C ALA A 315 -5.83 -32.71 -34.86
N LYS A 316 -4.85 -32.60 -35.76
CA LYS A 316 -5.07 -32.86 -37.19
C LYS A 316 -4.96 -34.36 -37.39
#